data_AF-A0A4R8Z801-F1
#
_entry.id   AF-A0A4R8Z801-F1
#
_cell.length_a   1.000
_cell.length_b   1.000
_cell.length_c   1.000
_cell.angle_alpha   90.00
_cell.angle_beta   90.00
_cell.angle_gamma   90.00
#
_symmetry.space_group_name_H-M   'P 1'
#
loop_
_entity.id
_entity.type
_entity.pdbx_description
1 polymer ?
#
loop_
_entity_poly.entity_id
_entity_poly.type
_entity_poly.pdbx_seq_one_letter_code
_entity_poly.pdbx_strand_id
1 'polypeptide(L)'
;MGDAEPVYPERSPKPSAVSDFDASLSAENCAAIERVLAKHGAPEVLGGWGNAPHPTLRRARLDVLALLGRLRVRVFTFDSLTKPGNPRHPNPPGKPLPMRGPKVYLT
;
A
#
# COMPACT_ATOMS: atom_id res chain seq x y z
N MET A 1 -14.91 23.04 -0.73
CA MET A 1 -13.54 22.51 -0.55
C MET A 1 -13.74 21.05 -0.18
N GLY A 2 -13.59 20.13 -1.14
CA GLY A 2 -13.96 18.72 -0.92
C GLY A 2 -12.88 18.03 -0.09
N ASP A 3 -13.27 17.53 1.07
CA ASP A 3 -12.42 16.74 1.95
C ASP A 3 -11.98 15.47 1.20
N ALA A 4 -10.68 15.31 1.03
CA ALA A 4 -10.11 14.09 0.47
C ALA A 4 -10.24 12.99 1.52
N GLU A 5 -11.27 12.15 1.38
CA GLU A 5 -11.40 10.93 2.18
C GLU A 5 -10.19 10.02 1.95
N PRO A 6 -9.43 9.68 3.00
CA PRO A 6 -8.24 8.86 2.87
C PRO A 6 -8.64 7.41 2.54
N VAL A 7 -8.22 6.96 1.35
CA VAL A 7 -8.38 5.58 0.86
C VAL A 7 -7.33 4.68 1.52
N TYR A 8 -7.56 4.27 2.76
CA TYR A 8 -6.87 3.17 3.44
C TYR A 8 -7.86 2.54 4.45
N PRO A 9 -7.85 1.21 4.66
CA PRO A 9 -8.71 0.61 5.69
C PRO A 9 -8.25 1.15 7.05
N GLU A 10 -9.21 1.45 7.92
CA GLU A 10 -9.09 1.96 9.29
C GLU A 10 -7.67 2.36 9.75
N ARG A 11 -7.44 3.65 10.00
CA ARG A 11 -6.32 4.10 10.85
C ARG A 11 -6.54 3.62 12.29
N SER A 12 -6.27 2.35 12.57
CA SER A 12 -5.96 1.93 13.93
C SER A 12 -4.49 2.29 14.19
N PRO A 13 -4.17 3.17 15.16
CA PRO A 13 -2.78 3.47 15.52
C PRO A 13 -2.03 2.23 16.05
N LYS A 14 -2.74 1.11 16.24
CA LYS A 14 -2.18 -0.20 16.58
C LYS A 14 -2.52 -1.19 15.45
N PRO A 15 -1.52 -1.66 14.67
CA PRO A 15 -1.71 -2.73 13.68
C PRO A 15 -2.28 -4.04 14.24
N SER A 16 -2.26 -4.21 15.57
CA SER A 16 -2.83 -5.35 16.30
C SER A 16 -4.31 -5.20 16.65
N ALA A 17 -4.90 -4.02 16.45
CA ALA A 17 -6.31 -3.73 16.66
C ALA A 17 -7.04 -3.52 15.33
N VAL A 18 -6.58 -4.22 14.30
CA VAL A 18 -7.24 -4.28 12.99
C VAL A 18 -8.35 -5.32 13.11
N SER A 19 -9.55 -4.93 12.69
CA SER A 19 -10.72 -5.79 12.60
C SER A 19 -10.50 -6.99 11.66
N ASP A 20 -11.39 -7.96 11.74
CA ASP A 20 -11.41 -9.07 10.79
C ASP A 20 -11.58 -8.55 9.35
N PHE A 21 -11.15 -9.35 8.38
CA PHE A 21 -11.19 -8.95 6.98
C PHE A 21 -12.63 -8.75 6.49
N ASP A 22 -12.91 -7.55 6.01
CA ASP A 22 -14.15 -7.19 5.34
C ASP A 22 -13.92 -7.11 3.82
N ALA A 23 -14.59 -8.00 3.08
CA ALA A 23 -14.48 -8.08 1.64
C ALA A 23 -15.12 -6.89 0.91
N SER A 24 -16.20 -6.31 1.45
CA SER A 24 -16.85 -5.12 0.88
C SER A 24 -15.91 -3.93 1.00
N LEU A 25 -15.35 -3.72 2.20
CA LEU A 25 -14.41 -2.64 2.44
C LEU A 25 -13.13 -2.78 1.60
N SER A 26 -12.61 -4.01 1.41
CA SER A 26 -11.47 -4.25 0.52
C SER A 26 -11.78 -3.87 -0.93
N ALA A 27 -12.98 -4.22 -1.42
CA ALA A 27 -13.43 -3.89 -2.77
C ALA A 27 -13.61 -2.38 -2.96
N GLU A 28 -14.21 -1.69 -1.99
CA GLU A 28 -14.37 -0.22 -2.00
C GLU A 28 -13.01 0.50 -2.05
N ASN A 29 -12.05 0.04 -1.24
CA ASN A 29 -10.68 0.56 -1.26
C ASN A 29 -10.02 0.34 -2.62
N CYS A 30 -10.16 -0.86 -3.20
CA CYS A 30 -9.63 -1.15 -4.54
C CYS A 30 -10.25 -0.24 -5.61
N ALA A 31 -11.57 -0.03 -5.58
CA ALA A 31 -12.26 0.85 -6.52
C ALA A 31 -11.80 2.32 -6.39
N ALA A 32 -11.54 2.77 -5.16
CA ALA A 32 -11.02 4.10 -4.92
C ALA A 32 -9.57 4.26 -5.41
N ILE A 33 -8.70 3.24 -5.21
CA ILE A 33 -7.35 3.21 -5.77
C ILE A 33 -7.40 3.25 -7.31
N GLU A 34 -8.22 2.42 -7.95
CA GLU A 34 -8.39 2.39 -9.41
C GLU A 34 -8.80 3.75 -9.96
N ARG A 35 -9.76 4.43 -9.32
CA ARG A 35 -10.18 5.79 -9.71
C ARG A 35 -9.03 6.79 -9.67
N VAL A 36 -8.23 6.78 -8.61
CA VAL A 36 -7.07 7.70 -8.48
C VAL A 36 -6.03 7.39 -9.55
N LEU A 37 -5.69 6.12 -9.76
CA LEU A 37 -4.69 5.73 -10.76
C LEU A 37 -5.14 6.09 -12.18
N ALA A 38 -6.39 5.83 -12.53
CA ALA A 38 -6.96 6.18 -13.82
C ALA A 38 -6.95 7.69 -14.05
N LYS A 39 -7.35 8.47 -13.03
CA LYS A 39 -7.34 9.94 -13.10
C LYS A 39 -5.96 10.52 -13.41
N HIS A 40 -4.91 9.92 -12.85
CA HIS A 40 -3.54 10.42 -12.99
C HIS A 40 -2.73 9.72 -14.08
N GLY A 41 -3.26 8.66 -14.71
CA GLY A 41 -2.54 7.86 -15.70
C GLY A 41 -1.23 7.28 -15.17
N ALA A 42 -1.16 6.97 -13.88
CA ALA A 42 0.09 6.59 -13.22
C ALA A 42 0.54 5.18 -13.64
N PRO A 43 1.67 5.01 -14.34
CA PRO A 43 2.15 3.70 -14.78
C PRO A 43 2.88 2.92 -13.66
N GLU A 44 3.14 3.59 -12.54
CA GLU A 44 3.88 3.06 -11.42
C GLU A 44 3.50 3.74 -10.11
N VAL A 45 3.62 3.02 -9.00
CA VAL A 45 3.29 3.49 -7.66
C VAL A 45 4.36 3.10 -6.65
N LEU A 46 4.52 3.94 -5.63
CA LEU A 46 5.43 3.69 -4.53
C LEU A 46 4.83 2.69 -3.53
N GLY A 47 5.50 1.57 -3.31
CA GLY A 47 5.20 0.60 -2.25
C GLY A 47 5.80 1.03 -0.91
N GLY A 48 5.02 0.87 0.17
CA GLY A 48 5.41 1.35 1.50
C GLY A 48 4.70 0.66 2.67
N TRP A 49 4.35 -0.62 2.54
CA TRP A 49 3.49 -1.33 3.51
C TRP A 49 4.22 -2.05 4.65
N GLY A 50 5.56 -2.16 4.63
CA GLY A 50 6.31 -2.88 5.66
C GLY A 50 5.98 -4.38 5.73
N ASN A 51 6.13 -5.00 6.91
CA ASN A 51 5.96 -6.45 7.07
C ASN A 51 4.52 -6.91 7.38
N ALA A 52 3.54 -6.00 7.47
CA ALA A 52 2.12 -6.29 7.72
C ALA A 52 1.86 -7.44 8.74
N PRO A 53 1.87 -7.16 10.06
CA PRO A 53 1.81 -8.19 11.10
C PRO A 53 0.46 -8.94 11.13
N HIS A 54 -0.64 -8.29 10.73
CA HIS A 54 -1.99 -8.84 10.81
C HIS A 54 -2.42 -9.58 9.51
N PRO A 55 -3.14 -10.73 9.61
CA PRO A 55 -3.68 -11.43 8.44
C PRO A 55 -4.55 -10.56 7.54
N THR A 56 -5.42 -9.73 8.10
CA THR A 56 -6.29 -8.78 7.35
C THR A 56 -5.45 -7.88 6.45
N LEU A 57 -4.37 -7.30 6.97
CA LEU A 57 -3.48 -6.43 6.21
C LEU A 57 -2.76 -7.18 5.09
N ARG A 58 -2.36 -8.44 5.34
CA ARG A 58 -1.77 -9.29 4.30
C ARG A 58 -2.78 -9.58 3.20
N ARG A 59 -4.04 -9.86 3.55
CA ARG A 59 -5.10 -10.14 2.57
C ARG A 59 -5.45 -8.91 1.73
N ALA A 60 -5.75 -7.78 2.37
CA ALA A 60 -6.06 -6.53 1.67
C ALA A 60 -4.91 -6.10 0.74
N ARG A 61 -3.65 -6.29 1.17
CA ARG A 61 -2.49 -6.05 0.30
C ARG A 61 -2.49 -6.92 -0.96
N LEU A 62 -2.86 -8.19 -0.86
CA LEU A 62 -2.93 -9.07 -2.03
C LEU A 62 -3.99 -8.59 -3.02
N ASP A 63 -5.15 -8.13 -2.53
CA ASP A 63 -6.21 -7.58 -3.39
C ASP A 63 -5.72 -6.32 -4.13
N VAL A 64 -5.00 -5.42 -3.44
CA VAL A 64 -4.39 -4.23 -4.06
C VAL A 64 -3.32 -4.62 -5.08
N LEU A 65 -2.43 -5.58 -4.77
CA LEU A 65 -1.40 -6.03 -5.72
C LEU A 65 -2.03 -6.68 -6.97
N ALA A 66 -3.11 -7.46 -6.80
CA ALA A 66 -3.85 -8.04 -7.91
C ALA A 66 -4.50 -6.95 -8.79
N LEU A 67 -5.10 -5.92 -8.18
CA LEU A 67 -5.60 -4.74 -8.89
C LEU A 67 -4.50 -4.07 -9.72
N LEU A 68 -3.36 -3.76 -9.10
CA LEU A 68 -2.24 -3.09 -9.77
C LEU A 68 -1.71 -3.94 -10.94
N GLY A 69 -1.61 -5.26 -10.76
CA GLY A 69 -1.24 -6.20 -11.82
C GLY A 69 -2.23 -6.18 -12.99
N ARG A 70 -3.54 -6.21 -12.71
CA ARG A 70 -4.60 -6.08 -13.75
C ARG A 70 -4.48 -4.77 -14.53
N LEU A 71 -4.19 -3.68 -13.84
CA LEU A 71 -4.01 -2.36 -14.44
C LEU A 71 -2.65 -2.15 -15.10
N ARG A 72 -1.75 -3.14 -15.04
CA ARG A 72 -0.35 -3.04 -15.50
C ARG A 72 0.42 -1.89 -14.85
N VAL A 73 0.07 -1.56 -13.61
CA VAL A 73 0.76 -0.55 -12.80
C VAL A 73 1.87 -1.23 -12.01
N ARG A 74 3.11 -0.77 -12.20
CA ARG A 74 4.28 -1.37 -11.52
C ARG A 74 4.43 -0.81 -10.12
N VAL A 75 4.86 -1.63 -9.18
CA VAL A 75 5.15 -1.15 -7.82
C VAL A 75 6.65 -1.05 -7.62
N PHE A 76 7.12 0.03 -7.00
CA PHE A 76 8.54 0.21 -6.70
C PHE A 76 8.77 0.81 -5.31
N THR A 77 9.98 0.73 -4.81
CA THR A 77 10.47 1.50 -3.64
C THR A 77 11.83 2.09 -3.95
N PHE A 78 12.24 3.14 -3.22
CA PHE A 78 13.56 3.75 -3.35
C PHE A 78 14.56 3.26 -2.30
N ASP A 79 14.11 2.41 -1.38
CA ASP A 79 14.90 1.93 -0.25
C ASP A 79 15.12 0.42 -0.31
N SER A 80 16.13 -0.04 0.44
CA SER A 80 16.36 -1.48 0.62
C SER A 80 15.13 -2.17 1.24
N LEU A 81 14.83 -3.36 0.73
CA LEU A 81 13.76 -4.19 1.26
C LEU A 81 14.06 -4.62 2.71
N THR A 82 13.01 -4.96 3.45
CA THR A 82 13.13 -5.64 4.74
C THR A 82 13.73 -7.04 4.54
N LYS A 83 14.17 -7.70 5.62
CA LYS A 83 14.66 -9.09 5.54
C LYS A 83 13.65 -10.03 4.85
N PRO A 84 12.32 -9.91 5.09
CA PRO A 84 11.32 -10.68 4.36
C PRO A 84 11.03 -10.21 2.92
N GLY A 85 11.77 -9.25 2.38
CA GLY A 85 11.60 -8.75 1.01
C GLY A 85 10.47 -7.72 0.82
N ASN A 86 9.95 -7.10 1.88
CA ASN A 86 8.91 -6.07 1.75
C ASN A 86 9.51 -4.67 1.60
N PRO A 87 8.85 -3.73 0.90
CA PRO A 87 9.21 -2.33 0.97
C PRO A 87 9.04 -1.81 2.40
N ARG A 88 9.97 -0.96 2.84
CA ARG A 88 9.89 -0.36 4.17
C ARG A 88 8.73 0.63 4.24
N HIS A 89 8.15 0.77 5.43
CA HIS A 89 7.14 1.80 5.66
C HIS A 89 7.79 3.18 5.60
N PRO A 90 7.26 4.17 4.86
CA PRO A 90 7.88 5.48 4.68
C PRO A 90 7.97 6.30 5.98
N ASN A 91 7.12 5.97 6.95
CA ASN A 91 7.15 6.54 8.29
C ASN A 91 7.35 5.44 9.36
N PRO A 92 8.55 4.84 9.48
CA PRO A 92 8.81 3.86 10.52
C PRO A 92 8.98 4.56 11.88
N PRO A 93 8.76 3.86 13.02
CA PRO A 93 9.20 4.38 14.31
C PRO A 93 10.71 4.65 14.26
N GLY A 94 11.12 5.92 14.41
CA GLY A 94 12.52 6.33 14.32
C GLY A 94 12.79 7.29 13.15
N LYS A 95 13.88 7.06 12.41
CA LYS A 95 14.29 7.96 11.32
C LYS A 95 13.45 7.67 10.05
N PRO A 96 12.88 8.71 9.41
CA PRO A 96 12.22 8.58 8.12
C PRO A 96 13.14 7.93 7.09
N LEU A 97 12.54 7.23 6.13
CA LEU A 97 13.30 6.67 5.02
C LEU A 97 13.87 7.81 4.17
N PRO A 98 15.12 7.69 3.69
CA PRO A 98 15.72 8.70 2.85
C PRO A 98 15.03 8.80 1.47
N MET A 99 14.44 7.71 0.96
CA MET A 99 13.70 7.68 -0.32
C MET A 99 14.49 8.24 -1.52
N ARG A 100 15.82 8.04 -1.50
CA ARG A 100 16.78 8.64 -2.46
C ARG A 100 17.55 7.63 -3.29
N GLY A 101 17.36 6.33 -3.04
CA GLY A 101 18.03 5.27 -3.80
C GLY A 101 17.45 5.09 -5.21
N PRO A 102 18.02 4.18 -6.02
CA PRO A 102 17.42 3.77 -7.28
C PRO A 102 16.09 3.06 -7.04
N LYS A 103 15.21 3.05 -8.06
CA LYS A 103 13.96 2.27 -8.00
C LYS A 103 14.27 0.77 -7.92
N VAL A 104 13.73 0.14 -6.89
CA VAL A 104 13.64 -1.31 -6.75
C VAL A 104 12.20 -1.69 -7.05
N TYR A 105 11.95 -2.34 -8.17
CA TYR A 105 10.62 -2.83 -8.51
C TYR A 105 10.26 -4.06 -7.67
N LEU A 106 9.01 -4.09 -7.22
CA LEU A 106 8.45 -5.19 -6.45
C LEU A 106 7.72 -6.11 -7.42
N THR A 107 8.10 -7.39 -7.38
CA THR A 107 7.48 -8.49 -8.15
C THR A 107 6.51 -9.28 -7.30
#